data_AF-A0A2A5BCR4-F1
#
_entry.id   AF-A0A2A5BCR4-F1
#
_cell.length_a   1.000
_cell.length_b   1.000
_cell.length_c   1.000
_cell.angle_alpha   90.00
_cell.angle_beta   90.00
_cell.angle_gamma   90.00
#
_symmetry.space_group_name_H-M   'P 1'
#
loop_
_entity.id
_entity.type
_entity.pdbx_description
1 polymer ?
#
loop_
_entity_poly.entity_id
_entity_poly.type
_entity_poly.pdbx_seq_one_letter_code
_entity_poly.pdbx_strand_id
1 'polypeptide(L)' 'RFLHGGTNEVKEQREVPFMIWFSDKYKAAYPEKWAAVQSFRGKDISHDYVFHSILDCIGIESDAINKSLSVCHRKKDDKK' A
#
# COMPACT_ATOMS: atom_id res chain seq x y z
N ARG A 1 30.36 0.75 6.23
CA ARG A 1 29.55 -0.44 5.85
C ARG A 1 29.23 -0.29 4.35
N PHE A 2 29.57 -1.26 3.50
CA PHE A 2 29.50 -1.08 2.03
C PHE A 2 28.32 -1.79 1.33
N LEU A 3 27.68 -2.80 1.95
CA LEU A 3 26.66 -3.65 1.30
C LEU A 3 25.51 -4.05 2.26
N HIS A 4 24.53 -4.79 1.73
CA HIS A 4 23.39 -5.37 2.46
C HIS A 4 23.73 -6.71 3.15
N GLY A 5 22.81 -7.25 3.96
CA GLY A 5 22.90 -8.61 4.52
C GLY A 5 23.76 -8.76 5.78
N GLY A 6 24.22 -7.65 6.37
CA GLY A 6 24.87 -7.67 7.69
C GLY A 6 23.87 -7.82 8.84
N THR A 7 24.35 -8.25 10.00
CA THR A 7 23.53 -8.50 11.20
C THR A 7 22.97 -7.25 11.87
N ASN A 8 23.60 -6.09 11.63
CA ASN A 8 23.15 -4.82 12.21
C ASN A 8 21.97 -4.26 11.42
N GLU A 9 20.96 -3.74 12.10
CA GLU A 9 19.90 -2.96 11.46
C GLU A 9 20.42 -1.60 11.03
N VAL A 10 20.20 -1.24 9.75
CA VAL A 10 20.60 0.04 9.17
C VAL A 10 19.43 0.56 8.34
N LYS A 11 19.08 1.82 8.56
CA LYS A 11 17.90 2.50 8.02
C LYS A 11 17.84 2.42 6.49
N GLU A 12 18.97 2.66 5.84
CA GLU A 12 19.14 2.61 4.38
C GLU A 12 18.94 1.21 3.77
N GLN A 13 18.86 0.16 4.60
CA GLN A 13 18.56 -1.22 4.16
C GLN A 13 17.12 -1.64 4.47
N ARG A 14 16.32 -0.74 5.06
CA ARG A 14 14.93 -1.00 5.51
C ARG A 14 13.94 -0.02 4.93
N GLU A 15 14.33 1.25 4.79
CA GLU A 15 13.53 2.26 4.08
C GLU A 15 13.79 2.17 2.58
N VAL A 16 12.75 1.76 1.85
CA VAL A 16 12.80 1.54 0.40
C VAL A 16 11.78 2.44 -0.30
N PRO A 17 12.05 2.88 -1.54
CA PRO A 17 11.10 3.67 -2.30
C PRO A 17 9.89 2.82 -2.72
N PHE A 18 8.70 3.40 -2.65
CA PHE A 18 7.45 2.80 -3.12
C PHE A 18 6.63 3.82 -3.91
N MET A 19 6.14 3.44 -5.08
CA MET A 19 5.38 4.32 -5.97
C MET A 19 4.19 3.59 -6.57
N ILE A 20 3.07 4.30 -6.69
CA ILE A 20 1.87 3.83 -7.39
C ILE A 20 1.46 4.90 -8.40
N TRP A 21 1.20 4.47 -9.62
CA TRP A 21 0.63 5.29 -10.67
C TRP A 21 -0.65 4.64 -11.21
N PHE A 22 -1.66 5.47 -11.46
CA PHE A 22 -2.87 5.07 -12.15
C PHE A 22 -3.12 6.02 -13.32
N SER A 23 -3.72 5.49 -14.39
CA SER A 23 -4.20 6.30 -15.51
C SER A 23 -5.36 7.20 -15.08
N ASP A 24 -5.60 8.28 -15.81
CA ASP A 24 -6.69 9.20 -15.49
C ASP A 24 -8.07 8.53 -15.64
N LYS A 25 -8.20 7.60 -16.61
CA LYS A 25 -9.39 6.75 -16.74
C LYS A 25 -9.64 5.92 -15.47
N TYR A 26 -8.60 5.32 -14.90
CA TYR A 26 -8.72 4.53 -13.68
C TYR A 26 -9.12 5.42 -12.49
N LYS A 27 -8.47 6.59 -12.32
CA LYS A 27 -8.82 7.53 -11.24
C LYS A 27 -10.27 8.02 -11.35
N ALA A 28 -10.77 8.22 -12.57
CA ALA A 28 -12.16 8.62 -12.82
C ALA A 28 -13.15 7.49 -12.56
N ALA A 29 -12.78 6.23 -12.88
CA ALA A 29 -13.63 5.07 -12.67
C ALA A 29 -13.68 4.59 -11.22
N TYR A 30 -12.59 4.76 -10.46
CA TYR A 30 -12.43 4.31 -9.07
C TYR A 30 -11.90 5.43 -8.16
N PRO A 31 -12.63 6.55 -8.03
CA PRO A 31 -12.19 7.71 -7.27
C PRO A 31 -11.96 7.40 -5.78
N GLU A 32 -12.71 6.45 -5.21
CA GLU A 32 -12.57 6.01 -3.82
C GLU A 32 -11.27 5.24 -3.58
N LYS A 33 -10.88 4.32 -4.48
CA LYS A 33 -9.59 3.62 -4.40
C LYS A 33 -8.44 4.61 -4.58
N TRP A 34 -8.59 5.57 -5.49
CA TRP A 34 -7.58 6.61 -5.66
C TRP A 34 -7.42 7.50 -4.43
N ALA A 35 -8.52 7.93 -3.83
CA ALA A 35 -8.50 8.70 -2.58
C ALA A 35 -7.88 7.90 -1.43
N ALA A 36 -8.13 6.60 -1.35
CA ALA A 36 -7.48 5.72 -0.38
C ALA A 36 -5.96 5.72 -0.57
N VAL A 37 -5.47 5.48 -1.80
CA VAL A 37 -4.02 5.49 -2.11
C VAL A 37 -3.38 6.82 -1.75
N GLN A 38 -4.04 7.93 -2.06
CA GLN A 38 -3.54 9.26 -1.70
C GLN A 38 -3.44 9.46 -0.19
N SER A 39 -4.36 8.88 0.59
CA SER A 39 -4.32 8.96 2.05
C SER A 39 -3.16 8.18 2.69
N PHE A 40 -2.43 7.35 1.94
CA PHE A 40 -1.25 6.63 2.39
C PHE A 40 0.06 7.39 2.14
N ARG A 41 0.04 8.54 1.46
CA ARG A 41 1.26 9.34 1.29
C ARG A 41 1.86 9.73 2.64
N GLY A 42 3.15 9.45 2.81
CA GLY A 42 3.91 9.77 4.02
C GLY A 42 3.58 8.89 5.23
N LYS A 43 2.79 7.81 5.05
CA LYS A 43 2.59 6.80 6.10
C LYS A 43 3.62 5.69 5.98
N ASP A 44 4.05 5.17 7.12
CA ASP A 44 4.88 3.98 7.18
C ASP A 44 4.07 2.77 6.74
N ILE A 45 4.57 2.09 5.71
CA ILE A 45 4.02 0.84 5.19
C ILE A 45 5.17 -0.14 4.96
N SER A 46 4.87 -1.44 5.07
CA SER A 46 5.83 -2.53 4.88
C SER A 46 5.49 -3.34 3.62
N HIS A 47 6.32 -4.35 3.32
CA HIS A 47 6.03 -5.33 2.28
C HIS A 47 4.74 -6.14 2.54
N ASP A 48 4.23 -6.17 3.78
CA ASP A 48 2.96 -6.84 4.10
C ASP A 48 1.79 -6.25 3.30
N TYR A 49 1.90 -4.99 2.87
CA TYR A 49 0.87 -4.33 2.09
C TYR A 49 0.83 -4.75 0.63
N VAL A 50 1.94 -5.24 0.06
CA VAL A 50 2.08 -5.40 -1.40
C VAL A 50 1.09 -6.41 -1.97
N PHE A 51 1.00 -7.60 -1.34
CA PHE A 51 0.12 -8.66 -1.80
C PHE A 51 -1.35 -8.23 -1.79
N HIS A 52 -1.81 -7.67 -0.66
CA HIS A 52 -3.20 -7.25 -0.49
C HIS A 52 -3.54 -6.04 -1.37
N SER A 53 -2.62 -5.09 -1.51
CA SER A 53 -2.81 -3.89 -2.31
C SER A 53 -2.95 -4.20 -3.79
N ILE A 54 -2.10 -5.05 -4.37
CA ILE A 54 -2.20 -5.39 -5.80
C ILE A 54 -3.57 -5.96 -6.12
N LEU A 55 -4.02 -6.96 -5.35
CA LEU A 55 -5.26 -7.67 -5.60
C LEU A 55 -6.49 -6.78 -5.37
N ASP A 56 -6.53 -6.03 -4.27
CA ASP A 56 -7.65 -5.12 -4.01
C ASP A 56 -7.68 -3.97 -5.02
N CYS A 57 -6.54 -3.35 -5.36
CA CYS A 57 -6.52 -2.28 -6.35
C CYS A 57 -7.10 -2.74 -7.70
N ILE A 58 -6.82 -3.96 -8.16
CA ILE A 58 -7.38 -4.47 -9.43
C ILE A 58 -8.78 -5.09 -9.30
N GLY A 59 -9.40 -5.03 -8.13
CA GLY A 59 -10.79 -5.46 -7.91
C GLY A 59 -10.99 -6.96 -7.71
N ILE A 60 -9.92 -7.70 -7.34
CA ILE A 60 -10.05 -9.10 -6.96
C ILE A 60 -10.57 -9.19 -5.53
N GLU A 61 -11.58 -10.03 -5.33
CA GLU A 61 -12.16 -10.37 -4.03
C GLU A 61 -11.82 -11.81 -3.65
N SER A 62 -11.32 -12.02 -2.44
CA SER A 62 -10.92 -13.33 -1.92
C SER A 62 -10.77 -13.25 -0.40
N ASP A 63 -11.09 -14.33 0.31
CA ASP A 63 -10.89 -14.44 1.77
C ASP A 63 -9.41 -14.33 2.17
N ALA A 64 -8.48 -14.57 1.24
CA ALA A 64 -7.05 -14.38 1.46
C ALA A 64 -6.63 -12.89 1.51
N ILE A 65 -7.52 -11.96 1.12
CA ILE A 65 -7.19 -10.54 1.04
C ILE A 65 -7.63 -9.83 2.32
N ASN A 66 -6.65 -9.46 3.15
CA ASN A 66 -6.87 -8.55 4.27
C ASN A 66 -6.90 -7.10 3.78
N LYS A 67 -8.10 -6.54 3.62
CA LYS A 67 -8.29 -5.14 3.16
C LYS A 67 -7.67 -4.09 4.10
N SER A 68 -7.37 -4.40 5.35
CA SER A 68 -6.64 -3.48 6.25
C SER A 68 -5.16 -3.31 5.88
N LEU A 69 -4.61 -4.21 5.07
CA LEU A 69 -3.26 -4.17 4.50
C LEU A 69 -3.27 -3.74 3.02
N SER A 70 -4.38 -3.18 2.53
CA SER A 70 -4.45 -2.60 1.19
C SER A 70 -4.37 -1.09 1.23
N VAL A 71 -3.55 -0.48 0.37
CA VAL A 71 -3.55 0.97 0.17
C VAL A 71 -4.73 1.46 -0.68
N CYS A 72 -5.45 0.57 -1.37
CA CYS A 72 -6.65 0.88 -2.14
C CYS A 72 -7.95 0.78 -1.31
N HIS A 73 -7.84 0.46 -0.01
CA HIS A 73 -8.97 0.44 0.90
C HIS A 73 -8.74 1.38 2.07
N ARG A 74 -9.74 2.21 2.39
CA ARG A 74 -9.73 2.97 3.64
C ARG A 74 -10.49 2.19 4.69
N LYS A 75 -9.93 2.00 5.88
CA LYS A 75 -10.76 1.61 7.04
C LYS A 75 -11.86 2.64 7.19
N LYS A 76 -13.11 2.20 7.34
CA LYS A 76 -14.15 3.07 7.89
C LYS A 76 -13.73 3.33 9.33
N ASP A 77 -13.56 4.59 9.70
CA ASP A 77 -13.39 4.94 11.10
C ASP A 77 -14.60 4.41 11.85
N ASP A 78 -14.39 3.61 12.89
CA ASP A 78 -15.45 3.22 13.81
C ASP A 78 -16.04 4.52 14.35
N LYS A 79 -17.24 4.88 13.87
CA LYS A 79 -17.99 5.99 14.45
C LYS A 79 -18.22 5.63 15.93
N LYS A 80 -17.50 6.32 16.80
CA LYS A 80 -17.73 6.29 18.24
C LYS A 80 -19.02 7.04 18.58
#